data_AF-A0A2V9D6H6-F1
#
_entry.id   AF-A0A2V9D6H6-F1
#
_cell.length_a   1.000
_cell.length_b   1.000
_cell.length_c   1.000
_cell.angle_alpha   90.00
_cell.angle_beta   90.00
_cell.angle_gamma   90.00
#
_symmetry.space_group_name_H-M   'P 1'
#
loop_
_entity.id
_entity.type
_entity.pdbx_description
1 polymer ?
#
loop_
_entity_poly.entity_id
_entity_poly.type
_entity_poly.pdbx_seq_one_letter_code
_entity_poly.pdbx_strand_id
1 'polypeptide(L)'
;MGDRRFAVLILFFAGVLAFSSSGFAQNGWIWFNQGPGRQKQQDQQNQQNQKPPAPAPRHNISGMWYAPNAVQAGGVQTVPNDGKPEHQLPYTPYGLQLYKSHKPLEGYDAVGPGEENDPRELCDPLGVPHVNHYQLRQTQIFQDDVKVVVLYQYDNRWRIIWTDGRELPKVIEAGVQIGNGQREQRFYGYSVGKWVDDTTLVVQTVGTMPEDRVWLDATGRPISDQIKVTETYHRVNYDTLELSETIDDPKIYTKSWATLDKLPMKLLDPGTDVMEFYCSPVERSRYNNLTDGPDPNGPGR
;
A
#
# COMPACT_ATOMS: atom_id res chain seq x y z
N MET A 1 -40.09 -65.96 -39.87
CA MET A 1 -40.09 -66.70 -38.59
C MET A 1 -38.64 -66.86 -38.11
N GLY A 2 -38.04 -65.89 -37.43
CA GLY A 2 -38.53 -64.54 -37.17
C GLY A 2 -37.41 -63.66 -36.62
N ASP A 3 -36.86 -62.67 -37.33
CA ASP A 3 -36.70 -62.43 -38.76
C ASP A 3 -35.63 -61.32 -38.91
N ARG A 4 -34.57 -61.59 -39.67
CA ARG A 4 -34.21 -60.95 -40.96
C ARG A 4 -33.69 -59.51 -40.86
N ARG A 5 -32.39 -59.34 -41.16
CA ARG A 5 -31.85 -58.72 -42.40
C ARG A 5 -32.18 -57.23 -42.53
N PHE A 6 -31.14 -56.41 -42.74
CA PHE A 6 -31.01 -55.38 -43.79
C PHE A 6 -29.73 -54.61 -43.45
N ALA A 7 -28.57 -54.94 -44.01
CA ALA A 7 -28.10 -54.53 -45.34
C ALA A 7 -28.23 -53.01 -45.57
N VAL A 8 -27.08 -52.33 -45.71
CA VAL A 8 -26.71 -51.36 -46.78
C VAL A 8 -25.29 -50.86 -46.43
N LEU A 9 -24.22 -51.30 -47.10
CA LEU A 9 -23.69 -50.86 -48.41
C LEU A 9 -23.30 -49.36 -48.48
N ILE A 10 -21.99 -49.17 -48.28
CA ILE A 10 -21.03 -48.24 -48.92
C ILE A 10 -21.61 -47.46 -50.12
N LEU A 11 -21.34 -46.14 -50.21
CA LEU A 11 -20.52 -45.52 -51.27
C LEU A 11 -20.38 -43.98 -51.12
N PHE A 12 -19.11 -43.54 -50.92
CA PHE A 12 -18.39 -42.42 -51.56
C PHE A 12 -18.95 -40.96 -51.49
N PHE A 13 -18.17 -39.87 -51.36
CA PHE A 13 -16.87 -39.53 -51.96
C PHE A 13 -16.16 -38.40 -51.17
N ALA A 14 -14.84 -38.42 -51.32
CA ALA A 14 -13.78 -37.43 -51.06
C ALA A 14 -14.13 -35.95 -50.79
N GLY A 15 -13.39 -35.38 -49.84
CA GLY A 15 -13.22 -33.93 -49.65
C GLY A 15 -12.01 -33.62 -48.76
N VAL A 16 -10.80 -33.80 -49.31
CA VAL A 16 -9.50 -33.19 -48.95
C VAL A 16 -9.22 -32.93 -47.45
N LEU A 17 -8.41 -33.82 -46.88
CA LEU A 17 -7.64 -33.59 -45.64
C LEU A 17 -6.55 -32.54 -45.89
N ALA A 18 -6.77 -31.32 -45.41
CA ALA A 18 -5.67 -30.42 -45.07
C ALA A 18 -5.36 -30.62 -43.57
N PHE A 19 -4.37 -31.47 -43.27
CA PHE A 19 -3.68 -31.41 -41.99
C PHE A 19 -2.86 -30.11 -41.98
N SER A 20 -3.29 -29.12 -41.20
CA SER A 20 -2.38 -28.12 -40.65
C SER A 20 -2.44 -28.22 -39.13
N SER A 21 -1.39 -28.83 -38.60
CA SER A 21 -1.00 -28.78 -37.20
C SER A 21 -0.79 -27.34 -36.75
N SER A 22 -1.73 -26.79 -35.99
CA SER A 22 -1.52 -25.58 -35.18
C SER A 22 -2.59 -25.47 -34.08
N GLY A 23 -2.72 -26.52 -33.28
CA GLY A 23 -3.08 -26.35 -31.87
C GLY A 23 -1.80 -25.94 -31.13
N PHE A 24 -1.87 -24.86 -30.37
CA PHE A 24 -0.77 -24.23 -29.60
C PHE A 24 0.20 -23.33 -30.40
N ALA A 25 -0.22 -22.10 -30.66
CA ALA A 25 0.57 -20.88 -30.43
C ALA A 25 -0.31 -19.65 -30.67
N GLN A 26 -0.07 -18.57 -29.93
CA GLN A 26 -0.57 -17.19 -30.13
C GLN A 26 -1.90 -16.80 -29.47
N ASN A 27 -1.93 -16.76 -28.13
CA ASN A 27 -2.81 -15.84 -27.37
C ASN A 27 -2.02 -14.80 -26.54
N GLY A 28 -0.76 -14.56 -26.87
CA GLY A 28 -0.09 -13.29 -26.56
C GLY A 28 -0.21 -12.39 -27.79
N TRP A 29 -0.36 -11.07 -27.63
CA TRP A 29 -0.41 -10.02 -28.67
C TRP A 29 -1.79 -9.49 -29.15
N ILE A 30 -2.86 -9.53 -28.35
CA ILE A 30 -4.14 -8.84 -28.70
C ILE A 30 -4.35 -7.51 -27.94
N TRP A 31 -3.36 -6.98 -27.22
CA TRP A 31 -3.52 -5.74 -26.45
C TRP A 31 -3.30 -4.43 -27.23
N PHE A 32 -2.91 -4.47 -28.51
CA PHE A 32 -2.53 -3.24 -29.26
C PHE A 32 -3.35 -2.93 -30.52
N ASN A 33 -4.52 -3.53 -30.75
CA ASN A 33 -5.31 -3.18 -31.93
C ASN A 33 -6.82 -3.08 -31.68
N GLN A 34 -7.22 -2.27 -30.70
CA GLN A 34 -8.58 -1.75 -30.62
C GLN A 34 -8.54 -0.24 -30.89
N GLY A 35 -9.11 0.18 -32.02
CA GLY A 35 -9.16 1.59 -32.40
C GLY A 35 -9.95 2.43 -31.38
N PRO A 36 -9.58 3.71 -31.16
CA PRO A 36 -10.09 4.55 -30.07
C PRO A 36 -11.63 4.75 -30.05
N GLY A 37 -12.31 4.51 -31.17
CA GLY A 37 -13.77 4.59 -31.26
C GLY A 37 -14.53 3.39 -30.66
N ARG A 38 -13.95 2.19 -30.67
CA ARG A 38 -14.61 0.97 -30.18
C ARG A 38 -14.45 0.80 -28.67
N GLN A 39 -13.31 1.25 -28.14
CA GLN A 39 -13.03 1.31 -26.70
C GLN A 39 -13.94 2.32 -25.99
N LYS A 40 -14.13 3.52 -26.56
CA LYS A 40 -15.09 4.51 -26.04
C LYS A 40 -16.53 4.00 -25.99
N GLN A 41 -16.98 3.22 -26.98
CA GLN A 41 -18.33 2.65 -26.98
C GLN A 41 -18.50 1.54 -25.93
N GLN A 42 -17.50 0.68 -25.73
CA GLN A 42 -17.50 -0.33 -24.66
C GLN A 42 -17.38 0.31 -23.27
N ASP A 43 -16.57 1.34 -23.10
CA ASP A 43 -16.43 2.07 -21.83
C ASP A 43 -17.73 2.82 -21.47
N GLN A 44 -18.40 3.43 -22.46
CA GLN A 44 -19.70 4.08 -22.27
C GLN A 44 -20.84 3.10 -21.99
N GLN A 45 -20.87 1.94 -22.67
CA GLN A 45 -21.84 0.88 -22.38
C GLN A 45 -21.58 0.20 -21.03
N ASN A 46 -20.33 0.05 -20.61
CA ASN A 46 -19.97 -0.48 -19.30
C ASN A 46 -20.30 0.50 -18.17
N GLN A 47 -20.17 1.81 -18.38
CA GLN A 47 -20.59 2.82 -17.40
C GLN A 47 -22.11 2.91 -17.27
N GLN A 48 -22.88 2.71 -18.36
CA GLN A 48 -24.34 2.75 -18.34
C GLN A 48 -25.01 1.51 -17.75
N ASN A 49 -24.31 0.38 -17.67
CA ASN A 49 -24.83 -0.90 -17.13
C ASN A 49 -24.27 -1.28 -15.74
N GLN A 50 -23.52 -0.38 -15.07
CA GLN A 50 -23.06 -0.64 -13.71
C GLN A 50 -24.21 -0.46 -12.72
N LYS A 51 -24.74 -1.58 -12.24
CA LYS A 51 -25.59 -1.61 -11.04
C LYS A 51 -24.86 -0.85 -9.91
N PRO A 52 -25.57 -0.01 -9.12
CA PRO A 52 -24.96 0.66 -7.98
C PRO A 52 -24.23 -0.34 -7.08
N PRO A 53 -23.05 0.01 -6.55
CA PRO A 53 -22.33 -0.84 -5.61
C PRO A 53 -23.25 -1.23 -4.46
N ALA A 54 -23.13 -2.47 -3.98
CA ALA A 54 -23.88 -2.90 -2.80
C ALA A 54 -23.55 -1.99 -1.60
N PRO A 55 -24.47 -1.82 -0.64
CA PRO A 55 -24.22 -1.01 0.55
C PRO A 55 -22.99 -1.51 1.33
N ALA A 56 -22.34 -0.59 2.04
CA ALA A 56 -21.26 -0.93 2.94
C ALA A 56 -21.76 -1.85 4.07
N PRO A 57 -21.01 -2.90 4.43
CA PRO A 57 -21.32 -3.70 5.61
C PRO A 57 -21.11 -2.86 6.88
N ARG A 58 -22.05 -2.99 7.83
CA ARG A 58 -22.01 -2.25 9.09
C ARG A 58 -20.83 -2.68 9.94
N HIS A 59 -20.07 -1.71 10.43
CA HIS A 59 -18.90 -1.89 11.29
C HIS A 59 -17.94 -2.96 10.78
N ASN A 60 -17.69 -3.03 9.48
CA ASN A 60 -16.81 -4.03 8.89
C ASN A 60 -15.96 -3.46 7.73
N ILE A 61 -14.65 -3.49 7.92
CA ILE A 61 -13.65 -3.09 6.91
C ILE A 61 -12.78 -4.27 6.45
N SER A 62 -13.16 -5.50 6.79
CA SER A 62 -12.45 -6.71 6.37
C SER A 62 -12.42 -6.83 4.85
N GLY A 63 -11.31 -7.32 4.32
CA GLY A 63 -11.12 -7.52 2.89
C GLY A 63 -9.67 -7.39 2.47
N MET A 64 -9.40 -7.84 1.26
CA MET A 64 -8.15 -7.57 0.56
C MET A 64 -8.32 -6.28 -0.23
N TRP A 65 -7.56 -5.25 0.12
CA TRP A 65 -7.71 -3.90 -0.41
C TRP A 65 -6.58 -3.54 -1.36
N TYR A 66 -6.93 -2.98 -2.53
CA TYR A 66 -5.98 -2.51 -3.52
C TYR A 66 -6.02 -1.01 -3.75
N ALA A 67 -4.86 -0.35 -3.65
CA ALA A 67 -4.73 1.09 -3.85
C ALA A 67 -3.59 1.40 -4.86
N PRO A 68 -3.90 1.69 -6.14
CA PRO A 68 -2.88 1.85 -7.18
C PRO A 68 -1.98 3.08 -6.99
N ASN A 69 -2.45 4.10 -6.26
CA ASN A 69 -1.71 5.33 -5.99
C ASN A 69 -1.01 5.32 -4.61
N ALA A 70 -0.94 4.17 -3.96
CA ALA A 70 -0.42 4.04 -2.59
C ALA A 70 1.08 3.76 -2.51
N VAL A 71 1.81 3.90 -3.64
CA VAL A 71 3.27 4.05 -3.63
C VAL A 71 3.58 5.52 -3.83
N GLN A 72 4.17 6.12 -2.81
CA GLN A 72 4.31 7.57 -2.70
C GLN A 72 5.79 7.95 -2.75
N ALA A 73 6.48 7.53 -3.82
CA ALA A 73 7.90 7.81 -4.03
C ALA A 73 8.20 9.32 -4.18
N GLY A 74 7.20 10.11 -4.55
CA GLY A 74 7.27 11.57 -4.54
C GLY A 74 6.89 12.20 -3.20
N GLY A 75 6.83 11.44 -2.11
CA GLY A 75 6.34 11.87 -0.81
C GLY A 75 4.82 11.81 -0.70
N VAL A 76 4.29 12.11 0.48
CA VAL A 76 2.86 11.98 0.75
C VAL A 76 1.97 12.77 -0.23
N GLN A 77 0.79 12.21 -0.56
CA GLN A 77 -0.06 12.72 -1.63
C GLN A 77 -0.57 14.16 -1.41
N THR A 78 -0.85 14.52 -0.17
CA THR A 78 -1.39 15.84 0.19
C THR A 78 -0.33 16.95 0.10
N VAL A 79 0.94 16.59 0.26
CA VAL A 79 2.08 17.50 0.23
C VAL A 79 3.24 16.78 -0.47
N PRO A 80 3.32 16.79 -1.81
CA PRO A 80 4.39 16.10 -2.53
C PRO A 80 5.76 16.75 -2.25
N ASN A 81 6.82 15.96 -2.29
CA ASN A 81 8.22 16.40 -2.20
C ASN A 81 8.74 16.72 -3.62
N ASP A 82 8.36 17.89 -4.14
CA ASP A 82 8.70 18.34 -5.50
C ASP A 82 9.55 19.63 -5.53
N GLY A 83 10.10 20.02 -4.38
CA GLY A 83 10.94 21.22 -4.23
C GLY A 83 10.19 22.56 -4.29
N LYS A 84 8.86 22.56 -4.43
CA LYS A 84 8.10 23.80 -4.54
C LYS A 84 7.83 24.44 -3.16
N PRO A 85 7.91 25.77 -3.04
CA PRO A 85 7.67 26.47 -1.77
C PRO A 85 6.30 26.19 -1.13
N GLU A 86 5.25 26.01 -1.93
CA GLU A 86 3.89 25.72 -1.46
C GLU A 86 3.74 24.34 -0.81
N HIS A 87 4.66 23.41 -1.09
CA HIS A 87 4.68 22.07 -0.52
C HIS A 87 5.70 21.93 0.62
N GLN A 88 6.21 23.04 1.15
CA GLN A 88 7.04 23.01 2.35
C GLN A 88 6.19 22.75 3.58
N LEU A 89 6.62 21.77 4.38
CA LEU A 89 5.96 21.44 5.64
C LEU A 89 6.31 22.44 6.74
N PRO A 90 5.40 22.64 7.71
CA PRO A 90 5.55 23.64 8.74
C PRO A 90 6.45 23.15 9.88
N TYR A 91 7.71 22.81 9.57
CA TYR A 91 8.67 22.25 10.53
C TYR A 91 8.95 23.18 11.70
N THR A 92 9.19 22.59 12.88
CA THR A 92 9.92 23.28 13.96
C THR A 92 11.40 23.43 13.58
N PRO A 93 12.20 24.24 14.30
CA PRO A 93 13.64 24.31 14.06
C PRO A 93 14.33 22.94 14.15
N TYR A 94 13.91 22.11 15.12
CA TYR A 94 14.43 20.76 15.30
C TYR A 94 13.99 19.81 14.17
N GLY A 95 12.70 19.82 13.79
CA GLY A 95 12.20 19.03 12.68
C GLY A 95 12.89 19.37 11.35
N LEU A 96 13.17 20.65 11.10
CA LEU A 96 13.92 21.09 9.92
C LEU A 96 15.38 20.63 9.94
N GLN A 97 16.01 20.62 11.11
CA GLN A 97 17.36 20.09 11.27
C GLN A 97 17.42 18.59 10.95
N LEU A 98 16.47 17.81 11.48
CA LEU A 98 16.37 16.38 11.20
C LEU A 98 16.11 16.12 9.72
N TYR A 99 15.14 16.80 9.12
CA TYR A 99 14.84 16.68 7.69
C TYR A 99 16.09 16.90 6.81
N LYS A 100 16.89 17.93 7.10
CA LYS A 100 18.14 18.20 6.38
C LYS A 100 19.25 17.18 6.62
N SER A 101 19.18 16.40 7.71
CA SER A 101 20.13 15.33 8.01
C SER A 101 19.77 14.01 7.32
N HIS A 102 18.52 13.87 6.86
CA HIS A 102 18.04 12.71 6.14
C HIS A 102 18.48 12.79 4.68
N LYS A 103 18.93 11.65 4.17
CA LYS A 103 19.39 11.43 2.81
C LYS A 103 18.51 10.34 2.21
N PRO A 104 17.34 10.71 1.65
CA PRO A 104 16.39 9.74 1.13
C PRO A 104 16.85 9.14 -0.21
N LEU A 105 16.29 7.99 -0.58
CA LEU A 105 16.48 7.40 -1.91
C LEU A 105 15.41 7.86 -2.92
N GLU A 106 14.35 8.51 -2.43
CA GLU A 106 13.17 8.88 -3.21
C GLU A 106 12.84 10.36 -2.98
N GLY A 107 12.16 10.97 -3.95
CA GLY A 107 11.78 12.38 -3.90
C GLY A 107 12.80 13.35 -4.50
N TYR A 108 12.55 14.64 -4.29
CA TYR A 108 13.35 15.77 -4.77
C TYR A 108 14.76 15.81 -4.15
N ASP A 109 14.87 15.44 -2.86
CA ASP A 109 16.13 15.46 -2.11
C ASP A 109 16.88 14.12 -2.16
N ALA A 110 16.56 13.25 -3.13
CA ALA A 110 17.13 11.92 -3.24
C ALA A 110 18.65 11.93 -3.48
N VAL A 111 19.36 11.02 -2.83
CA VAL A 111 20.80 10.80 -3.00
C VAL A 111 21.07 9.50 -3.79
N GLY A 112 22.33 9.32 -4.23
CA GLY A 112 22.73 8.10 -4.93
C GLY A 112 22.77 6.89 -3.99
N PRO A 113 22.68 5.66 -4.54
CA PRO A 113 22.85 4.43 -3.76
C PRO A 113 24.16 4.42 -2.96
N GLY A 114 24.10 4.00 -1.71
CA GLY A 114 25.22 4.01 -0.76
C GLY A 114 25.42 5.32 0.01
N GLU A 115 24.72 6.40 -0.35
CA GLU A 115 24.81 7.70 0.34
C GLU A 115 23.66 7.93 1.33
N GLU A 116 22.58 7.18 1.16
CA GLU A 116 21.34 7.24 1.95
C GLU A 116 21.51 6.82 3.41
N ASN A 117 20.58 7.27 4.25
CA ASN A 117 20.50 6.88 5.67
C ASN A 117 19.07 6.55 6.13
N ASP A 118 18.16 6.20 5.20
CA ASP A 118 16.82 5.75 5.55
C ASP A 118 16.89 4.43 6.36
N PRO A 119 16.33 4.33 7.58
CA PRO A 119 16.35 3.09 8.37
C PRO A 119 15.77 1.87 7.64
N ARG A 120 14.81 2.09 6.72
CA ARG A 120 14.24 1.03 5.87
C ARG A 120 15.31 0.24 5.12
N GLU A 121 16.39 0.91 4.78
CA GLU A 121 17.50 0.39 4.00
C GLU A 121 18.39 -0.58 4.80
N LEU A 122 18.26 -0.57 6.12
CA LEU A 122 18.83 -1.57 7.04
C LEU A 122 17.82 -2.67 7.38
N CYS A 123 16.68 -2.70 6.69
CA CYS A 123 15.53 -3.56 6.97
C CYS A 123 14.96 -3.37 8.39
N ASP A 124 15.11 -2.17 8.96
CA ASP A 124 14.26 -1.80 10.10
C ASP A 124 12.79 -1.76 9.62
N PRO A 125 11.84 -2.24 10.43
CA PRO A 125 10.44 -2.16 10.07
C PRO A 125 10.02 -0.71 9.80
N LEU A 126 9.24 -0.52 8.73
CA LEU A 126 8.75 0.81 8.34
C LEU A 126 8.03 1.55 9.47
N GLY A 127 7.26 0.81 10.28
CA GLY A 127 6.45 1.40 11.34
C GLY A 127 5.34 2.32 10.82
N VAL A 128 4.72 3.06 11.74
CA VAL A 128 3.65 4.01 11.46
C VAL A 128 4.20 5.43 11.64
N PRO A 129 3.98 6.37 10.69
CA PRO A 129 3.09 6.26 9.53
C PRO A 129 3.73 5.74 8.24
N HIS A 130 5.04 5.48 8.18
CA HIS A 130 5.73 5.11 6.92
C HIS A 130 5.05 3.97 6.15
N VAL A 131 4.57 2.93 6.84
CA VAL A 131 3.88 1.81 6.20
C VAL A 131 2.62 2.22 5.42
N ASN A 132 1.99 3.34 5.76
CA ASN A 132 0.83 3.88 5.05
C ASN A 132 1.22 4.68 3.78
N HIS A 133 2.50 4.96 3.60
CA HIS A 133 3.06 5.72 2.48
C HIS A 133 3.97 4.89 1.57
N TYR A 134 4.33 3.68 1.99
CA TYR A 134 5.23 2.80 1.26
C TYR A 134 4.59 1.44 0.98
N GLN A 135 4.39 1.15 -0.32
CA GLN A 135 3.87 -0.14 -0.80
C GLN A 135 2.55 -0.58 -0.15
N LEU A 136 1.68 0.36 0.23
CA LEU A 136 0.31 0.11 0.71
C LEU A 136 -0.64 -0.32 -0.44
N ARG A 137 -0.10 -0.81 -1.56
CA ARG A 137 -0.90 -1.21 -2.73
C ARG A 137 -1.80 -2.37 -2.40
N GLN A 138 -1.34 -3.33 -1.59
CA GLN A 138 -2.08 -4.52 -1.23
C GLN A 138 -2.10 -4.66 0.29
N THR A 139 -3.30 -4.58 0.87
CA THR A 139 -3.50 -4.61 2.32
C THR A 139 -4.63 -5.57 2.65
N GLN A 140 -4.31 -6.63 3.39
CA GLN A 140 -5.33 -7.55 3.89
C GLN A 140 -5.78 -7.10 5.28
N ILE A 141 -7.08 -6.97 5.47
CA ILE A 141 -7.68 -6.64 6.77
C ILE A 141 -8.53 -7.80 7.26
N PHE A 142 -8.25 -8.25 8.48
CA PHE A 142 -9.13 -9.14 9.25
C PHE A 142 -9.71 -8.39 10.43
N GLN A 143 -10.93 -8.74 10.81
CA GLN A 143 -11.60 -8.11 11.93
C GLN A 143 -12.40 -9.15 12.72
N ASP A 144 -12.37 -9.01 14.03
CA ASP A 144 -13.28 -9.67 14.96
C ASP A 144 -13.95 -8.61 15.87
N ASP A 145 -14.66 -9.05 16.91
CA ASP A 145 -15.40 -8.17 17.80
C ASP A 145 -14.50 -7.29 18.70
N VAL A 146 -13.22 -7.62 18.85
CA VAL A 146 -12.30 -6.93 19.79
C VAL A 146 -11.13 -6.24 19.11
N LYS A 147 -10.81 -6.60 17.85
CA LYS A 147 -9.67 -6.03 17.12
C LYS A 147 -9.84 -6.09 15.60
N VAL A 148 -9.10 -5.20 14.95
CA VAL A 148 -8.77 -5.23 13.53
C VAL A 148 -7.29 -5.58 13.39
N VAL A 149 -6.95 -6.49 12.48
CA VAL A 149 -5.58 -6.81 12.10
C VAL A 149 -5.35 -6.36 10.66
N VAL A 150 -4.36 -5.50 10.46
CA VAL A 150 -3.92 -5.02 9.14
C VAL A 150 -2.64 -5.75 8.78
N LEU A 151 -2.65 -6.50 7.67
CA LEU A 151 -1.49 -7.18 7.12
C LEU A 151 -1.02 -6.38 5.91
N TYR A 152 0.25 -5.97 5.96
CA TYR A 152 0.89 -5.18 4.92
C TYR A 152 1.67 -6.11 4.00
N GLN A 153 1.58 -5.84 2.69
CA GLN A 153 2.33 -6.58 1.68
C GLN A 153 3.85 -6.48 1.90
N TYR A 154 4.36 -5.28 2.19
CA TYR A 154 5.80 -5.10 2.36
C TYR A 154 6.29 -5.68 3.69
N ASP A 155 7.35 -6.47 3.58
CA ASP A 155 8.06 -7.18 4.65
C ASP A 155 7.15 -8.13 5.47
N ASN A 156 5.99 -8.50 4.93
CA ASN A 156 4.96 -9.35 5.54
C ASN A 156 4.69 -9.02 7.02
N ARG A 157 4.53 -7.73 7.31
CA ARG A 157 4.28 -7.22 8.66
C ARG A 157 2.79 -7.06 8.96
N TRP A 158 2.44 -7.01 10.24
CA TRP A 158 1.07 -6.77 10.68
C TRP A 158 0.99 -5.77 11.82
N ARG A 159 -0.17 -5.10 11.90
CA ARG A 159 -0.56 -4.20 12.99
C ARG A 159 -1.88 -4.66 13.59
N ILE A 160 -2.02 -4.50 14.91
CA ILE A 160 -3.27 -4.75 15.63
C ILE A 160 -3.85 -3.41 16.09
N ILE A 161 -5.12 -3.19 15.77
CA ILE A 161 -5.92 -2.05 16.20
C ILE A 161 -7.00 -2.59 17.13
N TRP A 162 -7.02 -2.14 18.39
CA TRP A 162 -8.02 -2.59 19.35
C TRP A 162 -9.32 -1.79 19.20
N THR A 163 -10.45 -2.48 19.14
CA THR A 163 -11.79 -1.87 18.97
C THR A 163 -12.74 -2.20 20.12
N ASP A 164 -12.21 -2.74 21.22
CA ASP A 164 -12.95 -3.20 22.40
C ASP A 164 -13.33 -2.06 23.39
N GLY A 165 -13.18 -0.80 22.97
CA GLY A 165 -13.53 0.36 23.78
C GLY A 165 -12.49 0.78 24.83
N ARG A 166 -11.29 0.17 24.83
CA ARG A 166 -10.19 0.60 25.71
C ARG A 166 -9.74 2.03 25.40
N GLU A 167 -9.10 2.66 26.38
CA GLU A 167 -8.48 3.97 26.18
C GLU A 167 -7.18 3.87 25.37
N LEU A 168 -6.87 4.93 24.61
CA LEU A 168 -5.59 5.09 23.95
C LEU A 168 -4.47 5.18 25.02
N PRO A 169 -3.37 4.42 24.87
CA PRO A 169 -2.24 4.53 25.78
C PRO A 169 -1.65 5.94 25.86
N LYS A 170 -0.99 6.24 26.99
CA LYS A 170 -0.31 7.54 27.19
C LYS A 170 1.18 7.38 26.91
N VAL A 171 1.73 8.26 26.07
CA VAL A 171 3.18 8.36 25.88
C VAL A 171 3.77 9.06 27.11
N ILE A 172 4.78 8.46 27.71
CA ILE A 172 5.52 8.96 28.87
C ILE A 172 7.02 8.95 28.54
N GLU A 173 7.84 9.66 29.31
CA GLU A 173 9.28 9.78 29.04
C GLU A 173 9.99 8.42 28.89
N ALA A 174 9.58 7.42 29.68
CA ALA A 174 10.19 6.09 29.66
C ALA A 174 9.45 5.08 28.76
N GLY A 175 8.59 5.54 27.84
CA GLY A 175 7.89 4.70 26.86
C GLY A 175 6.38 4.93 26.83
N VAL A 176 5.60 3.87 27.01
CA VAL A 176 4.14 3.90 26.87
C VAL A 176 3.46 3.32 28.11
N GLN A 177 2.61 4.11 28.74
CA GLN A 177 1.78 3.67 29.87
C GLN A 177 0.50 3.00 29.38
N ILE A 178 0.27 1.75 29.83
CA ILE A 178 -0.96 0.98 29.56
C ILE A 178 -1.48 0.45 30.89
N GLY A 179 -2.65 0.96 31.31
CA GLY A 179 -3.16 0.73 32.65
C GLY A 179 -2.15 1.20 33.71
N ASN A 180 -1.78 0.30 34.62
CA ASN A 180 -0.79 0.55 35.66
C ASN A 180 0.63 0.10 35.27
N GLY A 181 0.83 -0.38 34.04
CA GLY A 181 2.10 -0.88 33.55
C GLY A 181 2.77 0.08 32.57
N GLN A 182 4.07 -0.07 32.44
CA GLN A 182 4.90 0.61 31.44
C GLN A 182 5.35 -0.41 30.39
N ARG A 183 5.38 0.02 29.12
CA ARG A 183 5.79 -0.76 27.97
C ARG A 183 6.73 0.05 27.09
N GLU A 184 7.56 -0.64 26.31
CA GLU A 184 8.42 -0.02 25.32
C GLU A 184 7.62 0.51 24.12
N GLN A 185 8.22 1.45 23.38
CA GLN A 185 7.73 1.86 22.07
C GLN A 185 7.82 0.71 21.06
N ARG A 186 7.08 0.83 19.96
CA ARG A 186 7.01 -0.20 18.91
C ARG A 186 7.04 0.46 17.55
N PHE A 187 7.61 -0.19 16.54
CA PHE A 187 7.55 0.34 15.17
C PHE A 187 6.13 0.68 14.71
N TYR A 188 5.18 -0.22 14.95
CA TYR A 188 3.77 -0.05 14.60
C TYR A 188 2.92 0.61 15.70
N GLY A 189 3.56 1.08 16.78
CA GLY A 189 2.90 1.75 17.89
C GLY A 189 1.81 0.94 18.59
N TYR A 190 0.89 1.67 19.23
CA TYR A 190 -0.29 1.18 19.92
C TYR A 190 -1.52 1.85 19.35
N SER A 191 -2.37 1.07 18.68
CA SER A 191 -3.54 1.58 17.97
C SER A 191 -4.85 1.23 18.68
N VAL A 192 -5.73 2.22 18.80
CA VAL A 192 -7.11 2.07 19.30
C VAL A 192 -8.08 2.67 18.28
N GLY A 193 -9.09 1.90 17.91
CA GLY A 193 -10.12 2.26 16.96
C GLY A 193 -11.50 2.42 17.60
N LYS A 194 -12.30 3.36 17.08
CA LYS A 194 -13.70 3.57 17.46
C LYS A 194 -14.55 3.80 16.22
N TRP A 195 -15.64 3.06 16.11
CA TRP A 195 -16.69 3.33 15.13
C TRP A 195 -17.41 4.63 15.53
N VAL A 196 -17.38 5.64 14.65
CA VAL A 196 -18.05 6.93 14.86
C VAL A 196 -19.43 6.98 14.22
N ASP A 197 -19.67 6.07 13.28
CA ASP A 197 -20.94 5.75 12.65
C ASP A 197 -20.90 4.30 12.13
N ASP A 198 -21.95 3.88 11.42
CA ASP A 198 -22.10 2.51 10.91
C ASP A 198 -21.03 2.08 9.90
N THR A 199 -20.31 3.01 9.28
CA THR A 199 -19.38 2.76 8.16
C THR A 199 -17.99 3.38 8.34
N THR A 200 -17.75 4.13 9.41
CA THR A 200 -16.50 4.87 9.64
C THR A 200 -15.81 4.44 10.93
N LEU A 201 -14.60 3.89 10.80
CA LEU A 201 -13.70 3.58 11.90
C LEU A 201 -12.60 4.65 12.00
N VAL A 202 -12.53 5.33 13.14
CA VAL A 202 -11.44 6.27 13.45
C VAL A 202 -10.43 5.57 14.35
N VAL A 203 -9.17 5.58 13.94
CA VAL A 203 -8.07 4.91 14.64
C VAL A 203 -7.05 5.94 15.08
N GLN A 204 -6.59 5.84 16.32
CA GLN A 204 -5.50 6.64 16.85
C GLN A 204 -4.34 5.72 17.22
N THR A 205 -3.13 6.10 16.79
CA THR A 205 -1.89 5.37 17.05
C THR A 205 -0.88 6.29 17.73
N VAL A 206 -0.23 5.79 18.79
CA VAL A 206 0.83 6.48 19.55
C VAL A 206 1.94 5.50 19.93
N GLY A 207 3.07 6.00 20.45
CA GLY A 207 4.15 5.17 20.96
C GLY A 207 4.92 4.43 19.86
N THR A 208 5.01 5.06 18.69
CA THR A 208 5.86 4.63 17.58
C THR A 208 7.34 4.80 17.94
N MET A 209 8.25 4.18 17.20
CA MET A 209 9.69 4.41 17.38
C MET A 209 10.07 5.85 16.95
N PRO A 210 11.16 6.43 17.51
CA PRO A 210 11.64 7.78 17.20
C PRO A 210 12.32 7.94 15.83
N GLU A 211 12.74 9.17 15.52
CA GLU A 211 13.29 9.68 14.25
C GLU A 211 14.48 8.90 13.69
N ASP A 212 15.30 8.27 14.54
CA ASP A 212 16.47 7.49 14.14
C ASP A 212 16.11 6.08 13.66
N ARG A 213 14.85 5.67 13.86
CA ARG A 213 14.35 4.32 13.55
C ARG A 213 13.20 4.32 12.56
N VAL A 214 12.37 5.37 12.54
CA VAL A 214 11.22 5.48 11.67
C VAL A 214 11.14 6.89 11.09
N TRP A 215 10.95 6.96 9.78
CA TRP A 215 10.61 8.18 9.04
C TRP A 215 9.11 8.24 8.76
N LEU A 216 8.60 9.39 8.33
CA LEU A 216 7.21 9.56 7.93
C LEU A 216 6.94 8.93 6.57
N ASP A 217 7.80 9.20 5.58
CA ASP A 217 7.69 8.71 4.21
C ASP A 217 9.08 8.47 3.60
N ALA A 218 9.10 7.93 2.38
CA ALA A 218 10.32 7.60 1.65
C ALA A 218 11.17 8.82 1.24
N THR A 219 10.67 10.05 1.48
CA THR A 219 11.35 11.30 1.13
C THR A 219 12.09 11.94 2.30
N GLY A 220 12.28 11.18 3.39
CA GLY A 220 13.10 11.63 4.51
C GLY A 220 12.39 12.58 5.46
N ARG A 221 11.05 12.65 5.44
CA ARG A 221 10.32 13.47 6.41
C ARG A 221 10.39 12.86 7.81
N PRO A 222 10.84 13.58 8.86
CA PRO A 222 11.01 13.00 10.19
C PRO A 222 9.68 12.85 10.95
N ILE A 223 9.67 11.94 11.93
CA ILE A 223 8.69 11.88 13.03
C ILE A 223 9.46 11.78 14.35
N SER A 224 8.86 12.14 15.47
CA SER A 224 9.42 11.92 16.81
C SER A 224 8.69 10.82 17.57
N ASP A 225 9.22 10.47 18.74
CA ASP A 225 8.56 9.65 19.76
C ASP A 225 7.20 10.21 20.27
N GLN A 226 6.88 11.48 20.01
CA GLN A 226 5.64 12.12 20.45
C GLN A 226 4.55 12.17 19.37
N ILE A 227 4.78 11.59 18.20
CA ILE A 227 3.77 11.56 17.14
C ILE A 227 2.48 10.86 17.61
N LYS A 228 1.37 11.46 17.22
CA LYS A 228 0.05 10.86 17.21
C LYS A 228 -0.46 10.81 15.78
N VAL A 229 -0.74 9.60 15.30
CA VAL A 229 -1.33 9.37 13.98
C VAL A 229 -2.83 9.11 14.16
N THR A 230 -3.65 9.81 13.38
CA THR A 230 -5.11 9.60 13.33
C THR A 230 -5.50 9.17 11.93
N GLU A 231 -6.00 7.95 11.81
CA GLU A 231 -6.45 7.35 10.55
C GLU A 231 -7.98 7.27 10.55
N THR A 232 -8.60 7.54 9.42
CA THR A 232 -10.04 7.36 9.21
C THR A 232 -10.25 6.37 8.08
N TYR A 233 -10.79 5.21 8.43
CA TYR A 233 -11.22 4.18 7.49
C TYR A 233 -12.72 4.35 7.23
N HIS A 234 -13.08 4.86 6.06
CA HIS A 234 -14.46 5.09 5.68
C HIS A 234 -14.90 4.08 4.62
N ARG A 235 -15.81 3.17 5.00
CA ARG A 235 -16.37 2.15 4.13
C ARG A 235 -17.49 2.76 3.27
N VAL A 236 -17.13 3.35 2.13
CA VAL A 236 -18.08 4.08 1.26
C VAL A 236 -19.22 3.19 0.76
N ASN A 237 -18.91 1.97 0.37
CA ASN A 237 -19.84 0.96 -0.13
C ASN A 237 -19.21 -0.43 0.01
N TYR A 238 -19.77 -1.47 -0.61
CA TYR A 238 -19.25 -2.84 -0.53
C TYR A 238 -17.85 -3.03 -1.13
N ASP A 239 -17.44 -2.29 -2.16
CA ASP A 239 -16.16 -2.53 -2.86
C ASP A 239 -15.15 -1.40 -2.71
N THR A 240 -15.49 -0.36 -1.95
CA THR A 240 -14.67 0.84 -1.80
C THR A 240 -14.46 1.16 -0.32
N LEU A 241 -13.19 1.37 0.04
CA LEU A 241 -12.72 1.86 1.33
C LEU A 241 -11.90 3.12 1.07
N GLU A 242 -12.12 4.17 1.83
CA GLU A 242 -11.29 5.38 1.81
C GLU A 242 -10.43 5.42 3.07
N LEU A 243 -9.14 5.72 2.90
CA LEU A 243 -8.22 5.97 3.99
C LEU A 243 -7.80 7.44 4.00
N SER A 244 -8.08 8.14 5.09
CA SER A 244 -7.50 9.44 5.40
C SER A 244 -6.56 9.33 6.59
N GLU A 245 -5.53 10.16 6.63
CA GLU A 245 -4.55 10.17 7.72
C GLU A 245 -4.13 11.61 8.04
N THR A 246 -4.10 11.92 9.33
CA THR A 246 -3.58 13.18 9.89
C THR A 246 -2.55 12.84 10.95
N ILE A 247 -1.45 13.61 10.98
CA ILE A 247 -0.43 13.49 12.01
C ILE A 247 -0.39 14.74 12.88
N ASP A 248 -0.13 14.52 14.17
CA ASP A 248 0.17 15.54 15.15
C ASP A 248 1.49 15.18 15.83
N ASP A 249 2.51 15.99 15.61
CA ASP A 249 3.84 15.81 16.22
C ASP A 249 4.43 17.18 16.52
N PRO A 250 4.22 17.70 17.74
CA PRO A 250 4.62 19.06 18.10
C PRO A 250 6.14 19.22 18.24
N LYS A 251 6.92 18.13 18.32
CA LYS A 251 8.39 18.20 18.29
C LYS A 251 8.90 18.50 16.90
N ILE A 252 8.24 17.95 15.87
CA ILE A 252 8.69 18.03 14.47
C ILE A 252 7.96 19.10 13.67
N TYR A 253 6.65 19.27 13.87
CA TYR A 253 5.80 20.18 13.10
C TYR A 253 5.11 21.21 14.01
N THR A 254 4.96 22.44 13.53
CA THR A 254 4.31 23.54 14.27
C THR A 254 2.78 23.45 14.28
N LYS A 255 2.20 22.59 13.43
CA LYS A 255 0.77 22.28 13.38
C LYS A 255 0.55 20.88 12.83
N SER A 256 -0.56 20.25 13.22
CA SER A 256 -1.04 19.00 12.64
C SER A 256 -1.40 19.21 11.17
N TRP A 257 -1.25 18.17 10.36
CA TRP A 257 -1.53 18.21 8.92
C TRP A 257 -1.88 16.82 8.38
N ALA A 258 -2.63 16.79 7.28
CA ALA A 258 -3.08 15.55 6.65
C ALA A 258 -2.00 15.00 5.72
N THR A 259 -1.67 13.71 5.83
CA THR A 259 -0.74 12.97 4.96
C THR A 259 -1.48 12.18 3.88
N LEU A 260 -2.72 11.76 4.14
CA LEU A 260 -3.64 11.16 3.17
C LEU A 260 -5.01 11.87 3.22
N ASP A 261 -5.58 12.15 2.06
CA ASP A 261 -6.95 12.63 1.92
C ASP A 261 -7.77 11.66 1.06
N LYS A 262 -8.56 10.82 1.74
CA LYS A 262 -9.49 9.86 1.13
C LYS A 262 -8.86 9.01 0.03
N LEU A 263 -7.71 8.42 0.32
CA LEU A 263 -7.07 7.45 -0.58
C LEU A 263 -8.06 6.32 -0.88
N PRO A 264 -8.52 6.15 -2.13
CA PRO A 264 -9.49 5.12 -2.45
C PRO A 264 -8.79 3.76 -2.60
N MET A 265 -9.32 2.76 -1.91
CA MET A 265 -8.92 1.37 -1.98
C MET A 265 -10.09 0.53 -2.50
N LYS A 266 -9.80 -0.38 -3.44
CA LYS A 266 -10.79 -1.26 -4.06
C LYS A 266 -10.69 -2.67 -3.50
N LEU A 267 -11.84 -3.29 -3.24
CA LEU A 267 -11.92 -4.67 -2.77
C LEU A 267 -11.46 -5.61 -3.89
N LEU A 268 -10.47 -6.44 -3.60
CA LEU A 268 -10.03 -7.50 -4.48
C LEU A 268 -10.83 -8.78 -4.24
N ASP A 269 -10.70 -9.73 -5.18
CA ASP A 269 -11.24 -11.07 -5.02
C ASP A 269 -10.63 -11.72 -3.76
N PRO A 270 -11.44 -12.39 -2.90
CA PRO A 270 -10.94 -13.03 -1.68
C PRO A 270 -9.88 -14.12 -1.90
N GLY A 271 -9.81 -14.70 -3.09
CA GLY A 271 -8.78 -15.67 -3.49
C GLY A 271 -7.51 -15.03 -4.04
N THR A 272 -7.39 -13.69 -4.00
CA THR A 272 -6.18 -12.99 -4.43
C THR A 272 -5.03 -13.30 -3.49
N ASP A 273 -3.93 -13.80 -4.04
CA ASP A 273 -2.71 -14.04 -3.29
C ASP A 273 -1.94 -12.74 -3.03
N VAL A 274 -1.31 -12.64 -1.86
CA VAL A 274 -0.46 -11.51 -1.49
C VAL A 274 0.96 -11.81 -1.98
N MET A 275 1.43 -11.02 -2.95
CA MET A 275 2.77 -11.23 -3.49
C MET A 275 3.83 -10.87 -2.44
N GLU A 276 4.78 -11.78 -2.23
CA GLU A 276 5.93 -11.55 -1.35
C GLU A 276 6.73 -10.35 -1.81
N PHE A 277 6.99 -9.43 -0.88
CA PHE A 277 7.88 -8.31 -1.11
C PHE A 277 8.64 -8.00 0.18
N TYR A 278 9.93 -8.31 0.20
CA TYR A 278 10.77 -8.21 1.38
C TYR A 278 11.92 -7.23 1.19
N CYS A 279 12.38 -6.67 2.32
CA CYS A 279 13.70 -6.07 2.37
C CYS A 279 14.76 -7.17 2.35
N SER A 280 15.74 -7.07 1.46
CA SER A 280 16.83 -8.05 1.33
C SER A 280 18.19 -7.35 1.30
N PRO A 281 18.95 -7.37 2.41
CA PRO A 281 20.28 -6.76 2.45
C PRO A 281 21.24 -7.38 1.43
N VAL A 282 21.06 -8.67 1.11
CA VAL A 282 21.87 -9.38 0.12
C VAL A 282 21.59 -8.88 -1.30
N GLU A 283 20.31 -8.71 -1.66
CA GLU A 283 19.95 -8.15 -2.98
C GLU A 283 20.40 -6.71 -3.12
N ARG A 284 20.25 -5.92 -2.05
CA ARG A 284 20.73 -4.54 -2.01
C ARG A 284 22.25 -4.46 -2.15
N SER A 285 23.01 -5.29 -1.43
CA SER A 285 24.47 -5.35 -1.59
C SER A 285 24.88 -5.72 -3.02
N ARG A 286 24.17 -6.63 -3.68
CA ARG A 286 24.40 -6.96 -5.10
C ARG A 286 24.09 -5.77 -6.02
N TYR A 287 22.99 -5.05 -5.77
CA TYR A 287 22.63 -3.86 -6.53
C TYR A 287 23.72 -2.78 -6.40
N ASN A 288 24.13 -2.45 -5.18
CA ASN A 288 25.17 -1.45 -4.94
C ASN A 288 26.49 -1.83 -5.65
N ASN A 289 26.92 -3.09 -5.56
CA ASN A 289 28.12 -3.55 -6.27
C ASN A 289 28.04 -3.44 -7.80
N LEU A 290 26.83 -3.51 -8.39
CA LEU A 290 26.62 -3.32 -9.83
C LEU A 290 26.64 -1.84 -10.21
N THR A 291 26.12 -0.97 -9.36
CA THR A 291 26.07 0.49 -9.59
C THR A 291 27.37 1.21 -9.23
N ASP A 292 28.16 0.63 -8.33
CA ASP A 292 29.50 1.13 -7.92
C ASP A 292 30.62 0.64 -8.86
N GLY A 293 30.29 -0.19 -9.86
CA GLY A 293 31.23 -0.59 -10.91
C GLY A 293 31.62 0.59 -11.80
N PRO A 294 32.81 0.57 -12.44
CA PRO A 294 33.20 1.63 -13.36
C PRO A 294 32.16 1.74 -14.49
N ASP A 295 31.62 2.93 -14.71
CA ASP A 295 30.74 3.23 -15.84
C ASP A 295 31.46 2.81 -17.13
N PRO A 296 30.97 1.80 -17.88
CA PRO A 296 31.63 1.37 -19.11
C PRO A 296 31.62 2.45 -20.20
N ASN A 297 30.86 3.54 -20.04
CA ASN A 297 30.78 4.66 -20.97
C ASN A 297 31.13 6.03 -20.34
N GLY A 298 31.59 6.07 -19.10
CA GLY A 298 31.93 7.30 -18.38
C GLY A 298 33.44 7.52 -18.35
N PRO A 299 33.93 8.77 -18.38
CA PRO A 299 35.32 9.02 -18.02
C PRO A 299 35.49 8.63 -16.55
N GLY A 300 36.29 7.60 -16.30
CA GLY A 300 36.55 7.09 -14.96
C GLY A 300 36.91 8.20 -13.97
N ARG A 301 36.32 8.12 -12.76
CA ARG A 301 36.68 8.98 -11.63
C ARG A 301 38.14 8.79 -11.23
#